data_AF-A0A956XXS3-F1
#
_entry.id   AF-A0A956XXS3-F1
#
_cell.length_a   1.000
_cell.length_b   1.000
_cell.length_c   1.000
_cell.angle_alpha   90.00
_cell.angle_beta   90.00
_cell.angle_gamma   90.00
#
_symmetry.space_group_name_H-M   'P 1'
#
loop_
_entity.id
_entity.type
_entity.pdbx_description
1 polymer ?
#
loop_
_entity_poly.entity_id
_entity_poly.type
_entity_poly.pdbx_seq_one_letter_code
_entity_poly.pdbx_strand_id
1 'polypeptide(L)'
;MAIASVLARADVPKEATWNKESVFANDDAWQQEFEAVSTDLSQLDAFPGTLNQGAAQWAEYEEVSEALRRRAAKLGFYAQMSVSVNGNDMTAKQQIGQAMGLFAKLNSRTAFAEPELLAIGEDTLQSWIKNEPKLGH
;
A
#
# COMPACT_ATOMS: atom_id res chain seq x y z
N MET A 1 -25.16 22.77 -35.32
CA MET A 1 -24.47 22.43 -34.06
C MET A 1 -23.84 21.07 -34.25
N ALA A 2 -22.51 20.99 -34.27
CA ALA A 2 -21.81 19.70 -34.33
C ALA A 2 -21.92 19.05 -32.95
N ILE A 3 -22.58 17.89 -32.88
CA ILE A 3 -22.57 17.06 -31.67
C ILE A 3 -21.14 16.53 -31.58
N ALA A 4 -20.35 17.05 -30.65
CA ALA A 4 -19.05 16.49 -30.36
C ALA A 4 -19.28 15.04 -29.93
N SER A 5 -18.94 14.08 -30.79
CA SER A 5 -18.98 12.67 -30.44
C SER A 5 -17.97 12.46 -29.32
N VAL A 6 -18.41 11.95 -28.18
CA VAL A 6 -17.52 11.49 -27.13
C VAL A 6 -16.57 10.46 -27.75
N LEU A 7 -15.28 10.78 -27.81
CA LEU A 7 -14.25 9.85 -28.31
C LEU A 7 -14.30 8.56 -27.50
N ALA A 8 -14.14 7.41 -28.15
CA ALA A 8 -13.86 6.19 -27.41
C ALA A 8 -12.54 6.39 -26.67
N ARG A 9 -12.41 5.81 -25.46
CA ARG A 9 -11.22 6.05 -24.62
C ARG A 9 -9.91 5.66 -25.32
N ALA A 10 -9.96 4.66 -26.21
CA ALA A 10 -8.83 4.23 -27.03
C ALA A 10 -8.33 5.32 -28.00
N ASP A 11 -9.16 6.30 -28.33
CA ASP A 11 -8.87 7.36 -29.31
C ASP A 11 -8.40 8.68 -28.65
N VAL A 12 -8.24 8.70 -27.32
CA VAL A 12 -7.70 9.86 -26.59
C VAL A 12 -6.17 9.88 -26.72
N PRO A 13 -5.55 11.01 -27.14
CA PRO A 13 -4.10 11.12 -27.23
C PRO A 13 -3.42 10.77 -25.90
N LYS A 14 -2.33 9.99 -25.95
CA LYS A 14 -1.62 9.55 -24.74
C LYS A 14 -1.14 10.74 -23.90
N GLU A 15 -0.78 11.86 -24.51
CA GLU A 15 -0.36 13.08 -23.80
C GLU A 15 -1.47 13.72 -22.97
N ALA A 16 -2.74 13.44 -23.31
CA ALA A 16 -3.91 13.84 -22.55
C ALA A 16 -4.37 12.76 -21.53
N THR A 17 -3.58 11.70 -21.37
CA THR A 17 -3.81 10.63 -20.39
C THR A 17 -2.73 10.64 -19.30
N TRP A 18 -3.11 10.19 -18.11
CA TRP A 18 -2.16 10.06 -17.01
C TRP A 18 -1.14 8.95 -17.32
N ASN A 19 0.15 9.19 -17.05
CA ASN A 19 1.20 8.23 -17.34
C ASN A 19 1.23 7.09 -16.30
N LYS A 20 0.32 6.12 -16.42
CA LYS A 20 0.27 4.94 -15.53
C LYS A 20 1.53 4.08 -15.59
N GLU A 21 2.25 4.11 -16.72
CA GLU A 21 3.52 3.40 -16.95
C GLU A 21 4.64 3.90 -16.01
N SER A 22 4.51 5.13 -15.47
CA SER A 22 5.41 5.65 -14.43
C SER A 22 5.30 4.92 -13.08
N VAL A 23 4.20 4.20 -12.85
CA VAL A 23 3.94 3.46 -11.62
C VAL A 23 4.30 1.98 -11.82
N PHE A 24 3.70 1.34 -12.82
CA PHE A 24 4.06 -0.01 -13.28
C PHE A 24 4.07 -0.02 -14.81
N ALA A 25 5.08 -0.66 -15.41
CA ALA A 25 5.25 -0.68 -16.86
C ALA A 25 4.05 -1.30 -17.60
N ASN A 26 3.41 -2.31 -16.99
CA ASN A 26 2.25 -3.00 -17.53
C ASN A 26 1.53 -3.78 -16.40
N ASP A 27 0.43 -4.45 -16.77
CA ASP A 27 -0.38 -5.22 -15.83
C ASP A 27 0.35 -6.47 -15.29
N ASP A 28 1.29 -7.04 -16.04
CA ASP A 28 2.12 -8.17 -15.57
C ASP A 28 3.08 -7.71 -14.45
N ALA A 29 3.69 -6.53 -14.58
CA ALA A 29 4.53 -5.94 -13.55
C ALA A 29 3.72 -5.61 -12.29
N TRP A 30 2.47 -5.17 -12.46
CA TRP A 30 1.55 -4.97 -11.34
C TRP A 30 1.20 -6.29 -10.66
N GLN A 31 0.91 -7.35 -11.42
CA GLN A 31 0.56 -8.66 -10.89
C GLN A 31 1.72 -9.32 -10.13
N GLN A 32 2.95 -9.22 -10.65
CA GLN A 32 4.16 -9.69 -9.98
C GLN A 32 4.37 -8.97 -8.64
N GLU A 33 4.20 -7.65 -8.60
CA GLU A 33 4.32 -6.90 -7.35
C GLU A 33 3.18 -7.23 -6.38
N PHE A 34 1.95 -7.44 -6.87
CA PHE A 34 0.83 -7.87 -6.04
C PHE A 34 1.10 -9.22 -5.36
N GLU A 35 1.66 -10.18 -6.09
CA GLU A 35 2.06 -11.48 -5.55
C GLU A 35 3.19 -11.33 -4.53
N ALA A 36 4.22 -10.54 -4.87
CA ALA A 36 5.34 -10.27 -3.97
C ALA A 36 4.89 -9.64 -2.65
N VAL A 37 4.07 -8.58 -2.68
CA VAL A 37 3.53 -7.95 -1.47
C VAL A 37 2.65 -8.93 -0.70
N SER A 38 1.81 -9.72 -1.39
CA SER A 38 0.95 -10.71 -0.75
C SER A 38 1.74 -11.77 0.03
N THR A 39 2.90 -12.18 -0.49
CA THR A 39 3.84 -13.07 0.21
C THR A 39 4.53 -12.34 1.36
N ASP A 40 5.05 -11.14 1.13
CA ASP A 40 5.81 -10.38 2.13
C ASP A 40 4.95 -9.93 3.33
N LEU A 41 3.62 -9.95 3.22
CA LEU A 41 2.73 -9.79 4.38
C LEU A 41 3.04 -10.77 5.51
N SER A 42 3.62 -11.95 5.24
CA SER A 42 4.00 -12.91 6.30
C SER A 42 5.14 -12.44 7.18
N GLN A 43 5.91 -11.44 6.76
CA GLN A 43 6.94 -10.84 7.61
C GLN A 43 6.33 -10.18 8.86
N LEU A 44 5.08 -9.70 8.76
CA LEU A 44 4.37 -9.10 9.90
C LEU A 44 3.99 -10.10 10.98
N ASP A 45 3.95 -11.40 10.66
CA ASP A 45 3.51 -12.45 11.60
C ASP A 45 4.56 -12.71 12.71
N ALA A 46 5.76 -12.14 12.60
CA ALA A 46 6.84 -12.25 13.59
C ALA A 46 6.76 -11.23 14.74
N PHE A 47 5.97 -10.17 14.59
CA PHE A 47 5.94 -9.04 15.54
C PHE A 47 4.91 -9.10 16.68
N PRO A 48 3.76 -9.81 16.59
CA PRO A 48 2.80 -9.86 17.69
C PRO A 48 3.43 -10.32 19.01
N GLY A 49 3.18 -9.57 20.08
CA GLY A 49 3.72 -9.81 21.42
C GLY A 49 5.19 -9.45 21.61
N THR A 50 5.82 -8.82 20.61
CA THR A 50 7.25 -8.49 20.66
C THR A 50 7.53 -7.00 20.76
N LEU A 51 6.57 -6.11 20.50
CA LEU A 51 6.85 -4.67 20.41
C LEU A 51 7.36 -4.06 21.73
N ASN A 52 7.06 -4.71 22.85
CA ASN A 52 7.55 -4.32 24.17
C ASN A 52 9.03 -4.68 24.45
N GLN A 53 9.69 -5.43 23.55
CA GLN A 53 11.06 -5.89 23.74
C GLN A 53 12.10 -4.78 23.57
N GLY A 54 11.70 -3.61 23.05
CA GLY A 54 12.53 -2.42 23.00
C GLY A 54 12.32 -1.57 21.75
N ALA A 55 12.96 -0.40 21.73
CA ALA A 55 12.89 0.55 20.62
C ALA A 55 13.32 -0.07 19.27
N ALA A 56 14.36 -0.91 19.27
CA ALA A 56 14.85 -1.58 18.06
C ALA A 56 13.80 -2.54 17.46
N GLN A 57 13.09 -3.30 18.29
CA GLN A 57 12.06 -4.23 17.86
C GLN A 57 10.85 -3.47 17.27
N TRP A 58 10.46 -2.36 17.91
CA TRP A 58 9.42 -1.49 17.38
C TRP A 58 9.85 -0.82 16.06
N ALA A 59 11.09 -0.34 15.97
CA ALA A 59 11.62 0.26 14.75
C ALA A 59 11.63 -0.73 13.57
N GLU A 60 12.00 -1.99 13.82
CA GLU A 60 11.98 -3.03 12.79
C GLU A 60 10.54 -3.30 12.29
N TYR A 61 9.57 -3.35 13.21
CA TYR A 61 8.15 -3.46 12.86
C TYR A 61 7.69 -2.26 12.00
N GLU A 62 8.03 -1.03 12.39
CA GLU A 62 7.65 0.17 11.64
C GLU A 62 8.26 0.14 10.24
N GLU A 63 9.54 -0.21 10.10
CA GLU A 63 10.21 -0.32 8.80
C GLU A 63 9.51 -1.32 7.87
N VAL A 64 9.20 -2.52 8.38
CA VAL A 64 8.53 -3.57 7.60
C VAL A 64 7.09 -3.16 7.25
N SER A 65 6.33 -2.67 8.23
CA SER A 65 4.93 -2.29 8.02
C SER A 65 4.80 -1.11 7.05
N GLU A 66 5.67 -0.11 7.17
CA GLU A 66 5.72 1.05 6.26
C GLU A 66 6.16 0.66 4.84
N ALA A 67 7.14 -0.22 4.70
CA ALA A 67 7.56 -0.72 3.39
C ALA A 67 6.38 -1.42 2.68
N LEU A 68 5.63 -2.26 3.39
CA LEU A 68 4.46 -2.95 2.87
C LEU A 68 3.32 -1.98 2.54
N ARG A 69 3.03 -1.00 3.41
CA ARG A 69 2.02 0.04 3.16
C ARG A 69 2.33 0.85 1.91
N ARG A 70 3.57 1.27 1.71
CA ARG A 70 3.98 2.03 0.51
C ARG A 70 3.80 1.22 -0.77
N ARG A 71 4.18 -0.07 -0.77
CA ARG A 71 4.00 -0.95 -1.94
C ARG A 71 2.51 -1.22 -2.22
N ALA A 72 1.71 -1.48 -1.19
CA ALA A 72 0.25 -1.62 -1.32
C ALA A 72 -0.43 -0.33 -1.84
N ALA A 73 0.00 0.84 -1.36
CA ALA A 73 -0.44 2.14 -1.86
C ALA A 73 -0.13 2.33 -3.34
N LYS A 74 1.06 1.93 -3.78
CA LYS A 74 1.44 1.97 -5.19
C LYS A 74 0.54 1.08 -6.07
N LEU A 75 0.26 -0.14 -5.62
CA LEU A 75 -0.67 -1.08 -6.29
C LEU A 75 -2.09 -0.50 -6.39
N GLY A 76 -2.61 0.03 -5.29
CA GLY A 76 -3.94 0.64 -5.24
C GLY A 76 -4.04 1.89 -6.11
N PHE A 77 -3.01 2.73 -6.10
CA PHE A 77 -2.96 3.95 -6.91
C PHE A 77 -2.98 3.63 -8.41
N TYR A 78 -2.19 2.66 -8.86
CA TYR A 78 -2.24 2.19 -10.26
C TYR A 78 -3.63 1.71 -10.65
N ALA A 79 -4.22 0.82 -9.83
CA ALA A 79 -5.53 0.25 -10.12
C ALA A 79 -6.64 1.32 -10.15
N GLN A 80 -6.63 2.25 -9.20
CA GLN A 80 -7.58 3.36 -9.13
C GLN A 80 -7.47 4.27 -10.35
N MET A 81 -6.25 4.59 -10.78
CA MET A 81 -6.02 5.39 -11.99
C MET A 81 -6.52 4.67 -13.23
N SER A 82 -6.28 3.37 -13.36
CA SER A 82 -6.77 2.56 -14.48
C SER A 82 -8.31 2.56 -14.56
N VAL A 83 -9.00 2.44 -13.42
CA VAL A 83 -10.47 2.54 -13.36
C VAL A 83 -10.95 3.95 -13.71
N SER A 84 -10.27 5.00 -13.24
CA SER A 84 -10.62 6.39 -13.56
C SER A 84 -10.42 6.74 -15.04
N VAL A 85 -9.47 6.06 -15.71
CA VAL A 85 -9.23 6.19 -17.16
C VAL A 85 -10.34 5.49 -17.96
N ASN A 86 -10.77 4.29 -17.56
CA ASN A 86 -11.87 3.58 -18.20
C ASN A 86 -12.67 2.72 -17.20
N GLY A 87 -13.82 3.22 -16.76
CA GLY A 87 -14.69 2.52 -15.80
C GLY A 87 -15.36 1.25 -16.35
N ASN A 88 -15.23 0.94 -17.64
CA ASN A 88 -15.71 -0.32 -18.23
C ASN A 88 -14.61 -1.37 -18.38
N ASP A 89 -13.37 -1.05 -18.00
CA ASP A 89 -12.25 -2.00 -18.00
C ASP A 89 -12.40 -3.02 -16.87
N MET A 90 -12.64 -4.28 -17.24
CA MET A 90 -12.80 -5.38 -16.28
C MET A 90 -11.48 -5.73 -15.58
N THR A 91 -10.34 -5.59 -16.25
CA THR A 91 -9.01 -5.82 -15.66
C THR A 91 -8.75 -4.79 -14.57
N ALA A 92 -9.02 -3.51 -14.86
CA ALA A 92 -8.86 -2.44 -13.87
C ALA A 92 -9.77 -2.64 -12.64
N LYS A 93 -11.02 -3.10 -12.85
CA LYS A 93 -11.95 -3.45 -11.76
C LYS A 93 -11.46 -4.63 -10.91
N GLN A 94 -10.87 -5.64 -11.53
CA GLN A 94 -10.26 -6.75 -10.81
C GLN A 94 -9.07 -6.28 -9.97
N GLN A 95 -8.17 -5.49 -10.57
CA GLN A 95 -6.99 -4.96 -9.90
C GLN A 95 -7.34 -4.11 -8.68
N ILE A 96 -8.36 -3.24 -8.76
CA ILE A 96 -8.77 -2.43 -7.61
C ILE A 96 -9.36 -3.30 -6.50
N GLY A 97 -10.16 -4.32 -6.85
CA GLY A 97 -10.68 -5.29 -5.88
C GLY A 97 -9.57 -6.07 -5.17
N GLN A 98 -8.57 -6.52 -5.92
CA GLN A 98 -7.37 -7.17 -5.37
C GLN A 98 -6.59 -6.23 -4.44
N ALA A 99 -6.35 -4.98 -4.85
CA ALA A 99 -5.67 -3.99 -4.02
C ALA A 99 -6.44 -3.70 -2.72
N MET A 100 -7.76 -3.56 -2.77
CA MET A 100 -8.61 -3.40 -1.57
C MET A 100 -8.50 -4.61 -0.65
N GLY A 101 -8.50 -5.83 -1.21
CA GLY A 101 -8.28 -7.06 -0.44
C GLY A 101 -6.91 -7.12 0.22
N LEU A 102 -5.86 -6.65 -0.47
CA LEU A 102 -4.51 -6.56 0.07
C LEU A 102 -4.45 -5.59 1.27
N PHE A 103 -5.08 -4.41 1.15
CA PHE A 103 -5.20 -3.46 2.26
C PHE A 103 -5.94 -4.03 3.46
N ALA A 104 -7.03 -4.77 3.24
CA ALA A 104 -7.77 -5.42 4.32
C ALA A 104 -6.88 -6.43 5.07
N LYS A 105 -6.10 -7.23 4.33
CA LYS A 105 -5.14 -8.18 4.94
C LYS A 105 -4.04 -7.46 5.71
N LEU A 106 -3.48 -6.39 5.15
CA LEU A 106 -2.45 -5.57 5.80
C LEU A 106 -2.98 -5.00 7.12
N ASN A 107 -4.15 -4.33 7.09
CA ASN A 107 -4.77 -3.74 8.27
C ASN A 107 -5.05 -4.80 9.35
N SER A 108 -5.57 -5.97 8.95
CA SER A 108 -5.82 -7.08 9.88
C SER A 108 -4.53 -7.58 10.53
N ARG A 109 -3.42 -7.63 9.78
CA ARG A 109 -2.13 -8.13 10.29
C ARG A 109 -1.40 -7.10 11.14
N THR A 110 -1.67 -5.81 10.99
CA THR A 110 -1.05 -4.75 11.82
C THR A 110 -1.90 -4.33 13.01
N ALA A 111 -3.14 -4.84 13.14
CA ALA A 111 -4.09 -4.42 14.18
C ALA A 111 -3.64 -4.71 15.62
N PHE A 112 -2.68 -5.62 15.83
CA PHE A 112 -2.11 -5.91 17.15
C PHE A 112 -1.22 -4.78 17.67
N ALA A 113 -0.64 -3.97 16.78
CA ALA A 113 0.42 -3.03 17.16
C ALA A 113 -0.11 -1.89 18.04
N GLU A 114 -1.28 -1.32 17.71
CA GLU A 114 -1.89 -0.25 18.49
C GLU A 114 -2.14 -0.64 19.96
N PRO A 115 -2.85 -1.73 20.30
CA PRO A 115 -3.05 -2.12 21.69
C PRO A 115 -1.74 -2.50 22.40
N GLU A 116 -0.75 -3.08 21.70
CA GLU A 116 0.55 -3.39 22.30
C GLU A 116 1.35 -2.13 22.65
N LEU A 117 1.40 -1.15 21.74
CA LEU A 117 2.08 0.13 21.98
C LEU A 117 1.40 0.90 23.13
N LEU A 118 0.06 0.94 23.16
CA LEU A 118 -0.67 1.56 24.28
C LEU A 118 -0.36 0.91 25.63
N ALA A 119 -0.08 -0.39 25.68
CA ALA A 119 0.28 -1.09 26.90
C ALA A 119 1.70 -0.77 27.42
N ILE A 120 2.60 -0.27 26.57
CA ILE A 120 3.98 0.11 26.94
C ILE A 120 4.01 1.42 27.75
N GLY A 121 3.04 2.30 27.49
CA GLY A 121 2.91 3.60 28.15
C GLY A 121 3.68 4.72 27.46
N GLU A 122 3.12 5.92 27.52
CA GLU A 122 3.58 7.10 26.77
C GLU A 122 5.03 7.50 27.11
N ASP A 123 5.40 7.53 28.39
CA ASP A 123 6.75 7.92 28.82
C ASP A 123 7.85 7.05 28.21
N THR A 124 7.62 5.74 28.16
CA THR A 124 8.57 4.77 27.58
C THR A 124 8.65 4.94 26.07
N LEU A 125 7.52 5.09 25.39
CA LEU A 125 7.49 5.31 23.93
C LEU A 125 8.19 6.61 23.53
N GLN A 126 7.97 7.71 24.26
CA GLN A 126 8.66 8.98 24.04
C GLN A 126 10.18 8.85 24.22
N SER A 127 10.61 8.09 25.23
CA SER A 127 12.03 7.77 25.42
C SER A 127 12.59 6.97 24.24
N TRP A 128 11.84 5.99 23.71
CA TRP A 128 12.25 5.21 22.55
C TRP A 128 12.35 6.07 21.29
N ILE A 129 11.34 6.90 20.99
CA ILE A 129 11.35 7.83 19.84
C ILE A 129 12.57 8.77 19.90
N LYS A 130 12.92 9.26 21.09
CA LYS A 130 14.05 10.18 21.26
C LYS A 130 15.41 9.50 21.06
N ASN A 131 15.52 8.22 21.41
CA ASN A 131 16.81 7.51 21.46
C ASN A 131 17.04 6.58 20.27
N GLU A 132 16.00 6.24 19.50
CA GLU A 132 16.07 5.42 18.30
C GLU A 132 15.78 6.28 17.06
N PRO A 133 16.81 6.69 16.29
CA PRO A 133 16.65 7.58 15.15
C PRO A 133 15.62 7.10 14.12
N LYS A 134 15.46 5.78 13.96
CA LYS A 134 14.50 5.18 13.02
C LYS A 134 13.04 5.45 13.37
N LEU A 135 12.73 5.79 14.62
CA LEU A 135 11.39 6.11 15.10
C LEU A 135 11.06 7.61 15.09
N GLY A 136 12.03 8.47 14.79
CA GLY A 136 11.89 9.93 14.84
C GLY A 136 11.52 10.60 13.52
N HIS A 137 11.05 9.84 12.52
CA HIS A 137 10.77 10.30 11.16
C HIS A 137 9.31 10.72 10.96
#